data_AF-A0A1J3JXA8-F1
#
_entry.id   AF-A0A1J3JXA8-F1
#
_cell.length_a   1.000
_cell.length_b   1.000
_cell.length_c   1.000
_cell.angle_alpha   90.00
_cell.angle_beta   90.00
_cell.angle_gamma   90.00
#
_symmetry.space_group_name_H-M   'P 1'
#
loop_
_entity.id
_entity.type
_entity.pdbx_description
1 polymer ?
#
loop_
_entity_poly.entity_id
_entity_poly.type
_entity_poly.pdbx_seq_one_letter_code
_entity_poly.pdbx_strand_id
1 'polypeptide(L)'
;KVCSDCIQPASEGLLQSCPNQTDSWDWRADKTLCFVRYSNSSFFDRLSLQPTQAETNTGRFQGNITGYTRVWEALMDFMIIRVGQSPSRHIADTSPRIGGDDGDRVYALMQCIPGLSSDECETCVRENVREYRSCCNGYRGGSVRKPVCFFRWDGYPYLGAFGDTPSLPPQESQPTPLPPDGKMISTGAIVGIVVSTVIFVVLLALGLVIWKRRKSYKTLNPQTDDDMTSPQSLQFDFTTIEAATGKFSMPNKLGQGGFGAVYKGMLPNETEIAVKRLSRNSGQGTQEFKNEVVI
;
A
#
# COMPACT_ATOMS: atom_id res chain seq x y z
N LYS A 1 -20.65 1.98 -33.42
CA LYS A 1 -21.27 0.76 -32.86
C LYS A 1 -20.51 0.26 -31.65
N VAL A 2 -19.22 -0.12 -31.76
CA VAL A 2 -18.38 -0.65 -30.65
C VAL A 2 -18.52 0.07 -29.29
N CYS A 3 -18.49 1.41 -29.26
CA CYS A 3 -18.69 2.17 -28.01
C CYS A 3 -20.10 1.95 -27.42
N SER A 4 -21.14 2.11 -28.24
CA SER A 4 -22.54 1.88 -27.84
C SER A 4 -22.77 0.45 -27.35
N ASP A 5 -22.15 -0.52 -28.02
CA ASP A 5 -22.25 -1.94 -27.68
C ASP A 5 -21.62 -2.26 -26.30
N CYS A 6 -20.71 -1.41 -25.81
CA CYS A 6 -20.15 -1.52 -24.47
C CYS A 6 -20.98 -0.73 -23.44
N ILE A 7 -21.33 0.52 -23.75
CA ILE A 7 -22.01 1.44 -22.84
C ILE A 7 -23.41 0.93 -22.49
N GLN A 8 -24.21 0.50 -23.47
CA GLN A 8 -25.61 0.13 -23.23
C GLN A 8 -25.75 -1.00 -22.18
N PRO A 9 -25.11 -2.16 -22.34
CA PRO A 9 -25.27 -3.22 -21.34
C PRO A 9 -24.50 -2.94 -20.03
N ALA A 10 -23.52 -2.01 -20.01
CA ALA A 10 -22.93 -1.50 -18.76
C ALA A 10 -23.93 -0.63 -17.99
N SER A 11 -24.62 0.28 -18.66
CA SER A 11 -25.68 1.12 -18.08
C SER A 11 -26.86 0.28 -17.58
N GLU A 12 -27.36 -0.65 -18.39
CA GLU A 12 -28.47 -1.55 -18.00
C GLU A 12 -28.08 -2.41 -16.78
N GLY A 13 -26.86 -2.96 -16.77
CA GLY A 13 -26.35 -3.76 -15.66
C GLY A 13 -26.25 -2.97 -14.35
N LEU A 14 -25.80 -1.71 -14.42
CA LEU A 14 -25.77 -0.83 -13.25
C LEU A 14 -27.16 -0.54 -12.69
N LEU A 15 -28.13 -0.20 -13.54
CA LEU A 15 -29.51 0.07 -13.09
C LEU A 15 -30.18 -1.16 -12.47
N GLN A 16 -29.91 -2.36 -12.99
CA GLN A 16 -30.42 -3.62 -12.44
C GLN A 16 -29.78 -3.96 -11.09
N SER A 17 -28.48 -3.74 -10.96
CA SER A 17 -27.71 -4.11 -9.76
C SER A 17 -27.85 -3.09 -8.63
N CYS A 18 -28.27 -1.86 -8.95
CA CYS A 18 -28.30 -0.73 -8.01
C CYS A 18 -29.62 0.08 -8.07
N PRO A 19 -30.81 -0.54 -7.89
CA PRO A 19 -32.11 0.06 -8.21
C PRO A 19 -32.48 1.31 -7.41
N ASN A 20 -31.85 1.54 -6.25
CA ASN A 20 -32.12 2.69 -5.37
C ASN A 20 -30.84 3.41 -4.91
N GLN A 21 -29.72 3.19 -5.60
CA GLN A 21 -28.48 3.89 -5.27
C GLN A 21 -28.41 5.21 -6.03
N THR A 22 -27.83 6.22 -5.38
CA THR A 22 -27.63 7.54 -5.97
C THR A 22 -26.24 7.71 -6.57
N ASP A 23 -25.31 6.78 -6.35
CA ASP A 23 -23.99 6.71 -6.99
C ASP A 23 -23.66 5.26 -7.32
N SER A 24 -23.24 5.00 -8.56
CA SER A 24 -22.69 3.71 -8.97
C SER A 24 -21.89 3.86 -10.25
N TRP A 25 -20.94 2.94 -10.47
CA TRP A 25 -20.04 2.96 -11.62
C TRP A 25 -19.65 1.55 -12.07
N ASP A 26 -19.35 1.40 -13.36
CA ASP A 26 -18.86 0.17 -13.96
C ASP A 26 -17.75 0.49 -14.95
N TRP A 27 -16.65 -0.26 -14.84
CA TRP A 27 -15.62 -0.36 -15.86
C TRP A 27 -15.76 -1.72 -16.54
N ARG A 28 -16.31 -1.70 -17.75
CA ARG A 28 -16.51 -2.90 -18.56
C ARG A 28 -15.41 -3.02 -19.61
N ALA A 29 -14.77 -4.19 -19.66
CA ALA A 29 -13.62 -4.46 -20.51
C ALA A 29 -13.79 -5.78 -21.27
N ASP A 30 -14.64 -5.77 -22.31
CA ASP A 30 -14.86 -6.90 -23.21
C ASP A 30 -14.09 -6.71 -24.54
N LYS A 31 -14.74 -6.22 -25.60
CA LYS A 31 -14.08 -5.86 -26.87
C LYS A 31 -13.43 -4.48 -26.84
N THR A 32 -14.00 -3.58 -26.05
CA THR A 32 -13.49 -2.24 -25.78
C THR A 32 -13.60 -1.98 -24.29
N LEU A 33 -12.76 -1.09 -23.79
CA LEU A 33 -12.93 -0.54 -22.45
C LEU A 33 -13.98 0.57 -22.50
N CYS A 34 -14.95 0.52 -21.60
CA CYS A 34 -15.87 1.63 -21.37
C CYS A 34 -16.12 1.83 -19.88
N PHE A 35 -16.48 3.06 -19.54
CA PHE A 35 -16.78 3.48 -18.18
C PHE A 35 -18.15 4.14 -18.16
N VAL A 36 -19.00 3.71 -17.23
CA VAL A 36 -20.31 4.32 -16.97
C VAL A 36 -20.38 4.66 -15.50
N ARG A 37 -20.81 5.87 -15.16
CA ARG A 37 -21.08 6.30 -13.78
C ARG A 37 -22.27 7.24 -13.74
N TYR A 38 -23.11 7.09 -12.73
CA TYR A 38 -24.06 8.09 -12.31
C TYR A 38 -23.78 8.48 -10.87
N SER A 39 -24.09 9.72 -10.49
CA SER A 39 -23.99 10.20 -9.11
C SER A 39 -24.95 11.38 -8.92
N ASN A 40 -25.49 11.54 -7.72
CA ASN A 40 -26.20 12.75 -7.30
C ASN A 40 -25.24 13.89 -6.90
N SER A 41 -23.92 13.66 -6.95
CA SER A 41 -22.88 14.62 -6.65
C SER A 41 -21.91 14.77 -7.84
N SER A 42 -21.26 15.93 -7.97
CA SER A 42 -20.20 16.08 -8.97
C SER A 42 -19.00 15.21 -8.61
N PHE A 43 -18.52 14.44 -9.59
CA PHE A 43 -17.37 13.54 -9.46
C PHE A 43 -16.24 13.85 -10.45
N PHE A 44 -16.44 14.80 -11.37
CA PHE A 44 -15.35 15.32 -12.17
C PHE A 44 -14.38 16.10 -11.27
N ASP A 45 -13.10 16.03 -11.60
CA ASP A 45 -12.02 16.72 -10.89
C ASP A 45 -11.93 16.36 -9.39
N ARG A 46 -12.43 15.18 -9.01
CA ARG A 46 -12.39 14.69 -7.62
C ARG A 46 -11.77 13.29 -7.55
N LEU A 47 -10.68 13.18 -6.81
CA LEU A 47 -10.08 11.91 -6.50
C LEU A 47 -11.02 11.04 -5.62
N SER A 48 -11.38 9.86 -6.13
CA SER A 48 -12.16 8.87 -5.38
C SER A 48 -11.51 7.49 -5.53
N LEU A 49 -11.03 6.96 -4.40
CA LEU A 49 -10.22 5.73 -4.37
C LEU A 49 -10.98 4.49 -3.90
N GLN A 50 -12.25 4.64 -3.50
CA GLN A 50 -13.07 3.55 -2.95
C GLN A 50 -14.49 3.59 -3.52
N PRO A 51 -15.18 2.43 -3.63
CA PRO A 51 -14.67 1.09 -3.34
C PRO A 51 -13.64 0.61 -4.38
N THR A 52 -12.88 -0.42 -4.04
CA THR A 52 -11.96 -1.10 -4.95
C THR A 52 -12.59 -2.38 -5.46
N GLN A 53 -12.58 -2.59 -6.78
CA GLN A 53 -12.99 -3.83 -7.41
C GLN A 53 -11.76 -4.50 -8.04
N ALA A 54 -11.42 -5.71 -7.59
CA ALA A 54 -10.29 -6.46 -8.11
C ALA A 54 -10.75 -7.84 -8.59
N GLU A 55 -10.28 -8.25 -9.77
CA GLU A 55 -10.59 -9.54 -10.37
C GLU A 55 -9.32 -10.16 -10.97
N THR A 56 -9.19 -11.48 -10.84
CA THR A 56 -8.13 -12.26 -11.50
C THR A 56 -8.77 -13.24 -12.48
N ASN A 57 -8.27 -13.26 -13.71
CA ASN A 57 -8.83 -14.05 -14.81
C ASN A 57 -7.94 -15.23 -15.23
N THR A 58 -6.65 -15.20 -14.88
CA THR A 58 -5.64 -16.14 -15.39
C THR A 58 -5.02 -16.98 -14.28
N GLY A 59 -4.45 -18.13 -14.63
CA GLY A 59 -3.65 -18.93 -13.71
C GLY A 59 -2.40 -18.21 -13.22
N ARG A 60 -1.77 -18.75 -12.18
CA ARG A 60 -0.48 -18.26 -11.68
C ARG A 60 0.62 -18.46 -12.72
N PHE A 61 1.57 -17.53 -12.77
CA PHE A 61 2.78 -17.65 -13.57
C PHE A 61 3.62 -18.83 -13.09
N GLN A 62 4.09 -19.68 -14.00
CA GLN A 62 4.81 -20.92 -13.68
C GLN A 62 6.33 -20.84 -13.94
N GLY A 63 6.80 -19.76 -14.58
CA GLY A 63 8.22 -19.57 -14.89
C GLY A 63 9.03 -18.99 -13.72
N ASN A 64 10.11 -18.27 -14.04
CA ASN A 64 10.91 -17.54 -13.05
C ASN A 64 10.09 -16.39 -12.40
N ILE A 65 9.45 -16.67 -11.27
CA ILE A 65 8.60 -15.72 -10.53
C ILE A 65 9.38 -14.44 -10.18
N THR A 66 10.62 -14.55 -9.72
CA THR A 66 11.44 -13.39 -9.36
C THR A 66 11.70 -12.50 -10.57
N GLY A 67 11.99 -13.11 -11.73
CA GLY A 67 12.13 -12.39 -12.99
C GLY A 67 10.84 -11.71 -13.42
N TYR A 68 9.71 -12.42 -13.33
CA TYR A 68 8.38 -11.88 -13.63
C TYR A 68 8.05 -10.68 -12.75
N THR A 69 8.19 -10.82 -11.41
CA THR A 69 7.90 -9.74 -10.47
C THR A 69 8.74 -8.50 -10.76
N ARG A 70 10.04 -8.66 -10.99
CA ARG A 70 10.93 -7.53 -11.30
C ARG A 70 10.53 -6.81 -12.59
N VAL A 71 10.20 -7.56 -13.64
CA VAL A 71 9.80 -7.00 -14.94
C VAL A 71 8.43 -6.32 -14.83
N TRP A 72 7.50 -6.93 -14.11
CA TRP A 72 6.18 -6.38 -13.86
C TRP A 72 6.26 -5.07 -13.07
N GLU A 73 7.04 -5.02 -11.98
CA GLU A 73 7.20 -3.82 -11.16
C GLU A 73 7.81 -2.66 -11.96
N ALA A 74 8.87 -2.94 -12.72
CA ALA A 74 9.50 -1.93 -13.58
C ALA A 74 8.52 -1.37 -14.62
N LEU A 75 7.69 -2.23 -15.24
CA LEU A 75 6.67 -1.80 -16.20
C LEU A 75 5.61 -0.93 -15.52
N MET A 76 5.09 -1.34 -14.36
CA MET A 76 4.04 -0.55 -13.67
C MET A 76 4.54 0.80 -13.20
N ASP A 77 5.74 0.87 -12.60
CA ASP A 77 6.31 2.13 -12.13
C ASP A 77 6.53 3.10 -13.31
N PHE A 78 6.96 2.59 -14.46
CA PHE A 78 7.10 3.37 -15.69
C PHE A 78 5.75 3.88 -16.22
N MET A 79 4.73 3.03 -16.25
CA MET A 79 3.41 3.38 -16.78
C MET A 79 2.63 4.35 -15.88
N ILE A 80 2.79 4.25 -14.54
CA ILE A 80 2.13 5.14 -13.57
C ILE A 80 2.45 6.61 -13.87
N ILE A 81 3.72 6.94 -14.10
CA ILE A 81 4.13 8.32 -14.37
C ILE A 81 3.58 8.79 -15.72
N ARG A 82 3.62 7.92 -16.74
CA ARG A 82 3.21 8.29 -18.10
C ARG A 82 1.70 8.46 -18.25
N VAL A 83 0.87 7.70 -17.52
CA VAL A 83 -0.59 7.88 -17.61
C VAL A 83 -1.00 9.26 -17.07
N GLY A 84 -0.31 9.77 -16.04
CA GLY A 84 -0.49 11.12 -15.51
C GLY A 84 -0.03 12.21 -16.47
N GLN A 85 0.94 11.93 -17.35
CA GLN A 85 1.43 12.87 -18.36
C GLN A 85 0.67 12.79 -19.68
N SER A 86 -0.04 11.68 -19.93
CA SER A 86 -0.81 11.47 -21.15
C SER A 86 -1.99 12.44 -21.22
N PRO A 87 -2.15 13.19 -22.33
CA PRO A 87 -3.30 14.08 -22.52
C PRO A 87 -4.65 13.34 -22.48
N SER A 88 -4.67 12.09 -22.94
CA SER A 88 -5.87 11.23 -22.93
C SER A 88 -6.07 10.49 -21.61
N ARG A 89 -5.17 10.67 -20.63
CA ARG A 89 -5.18 9.93 -19.35
C ARG A 89 -5.23 8.42 -19.54
N HIS A 90 -4.67 7.93 -20.64
CA HIS A 90 -4.71 6.54 -21.05
C HIS A 90 -3.33 6.15 -21.60
N ILE A 91 -2.89 4.93 -21.25
CA ILE A 91 -1.68 4.32 -21.79
C ILE A 91 -1.83 2.79 -21.80
N ALA A 92 -1.30 2.17 -22.86
CA ALA A 92 -1.11 0.74 -22.95
C ALA A 92 0.34 0.46 -23.37
N ASP A 93 1.01 -0.49 -22.71
CA ASP A 93 2.40 -0.82 -22.99
C ASP A 93 2.72 -2.28 -22.63
N THR A 94 3.87 -2.77 -23.12
CA THR A 94 4.29 -4.16 -22.98
C THR A 94 5.68 -4.27 -22.38
N SER A 95 5.92 -5.34 -21.61
CA SER A 95 7.24 -5.58 -21.04
C SER A 95 8.23 -6.15 -22.07
N PRO A 96 9.54 -6.08 -21.75
CA PRO A 96 10.52 -7.01 -22.31
C PRO A 96 10.12 -8.47 -22.06
N ARG A 97 10.65 -9.38 -22.87
CA ARG A 97 10.40 -10.81 -22.72
C ARG A 97 11.07 -11.37 -21.46
N ILE A 98 10.37 -12.26 -20.77
CA ILE A 98 10.79 -12.89 -19.52
C ILE A 98 11.26 -14.31 -19.84
N GLY A 99 12.56 -14.57 -19.70
CA GLY A 99 13.15 -15.90 -19.94
C GLY A 99 13.79 -16.09 -21.32
N GLY A 100 14.08 -15.02 -22.06
CA GLY A 100 14.77 -15.06 -23.36
C GLY A 100 13.86 -14.70 -24.54
N ASP A 101 14.30 -15.04 -25.75
CA ASP A 101 13.64 -14.63 -27.00
C ASP A 101 12.24 -15.24 -27.20
N ASP A 102 11.98 -16.40 -26.61
CA ASP A 102 10.66 -17.06 -26.56
C ASP A 102 9.92 -16.80 -25.23
N GLY A 103 10.42 -15.84 -24.44
CA GLY A 103 9.90 -15.53 -23.12
C GLY A 103 8.52 -14.86 -23.12
N ASP A 104 7.79 -15.06 -22.02
CA ASP A 104 6.48 -14.44 -21.77
C ASP A 104 6.61 -12.91 -21.66
N ARG A 105 5.50 -12.19 -21.95
CA ARG A 105 5.41 -10.73 -21.78
C ARG A 105 4.24 -10.36 -20.90
N VAL A 106 4.34 -9.19 -20.29
CA VAL A 106 3.24 -8.53 -19.58
C VAL A 106 2.69 -7.43 -20.48
N TYR A 107 1.39 -7.46 -20.72
CA TYR A 107 0.63 -6.44 -21.43
C TYR A 107 -0.21 -5.68 -20.41
N ALA A 108 -0.04 -4.37 -20.30
CA ALA A 108 -0.73 -3.57 -19.30
C ALA A 108 -1.41 -2.35 -19.91
N LEU A 109 -2.51 -1.94 -19.28
CA LEU A 109 -3.30 -0.79 -19.66
C LEU A 109 -3.73 -0.05 -18.39
N MET A 110 -3.47 1.25 -18.37
CA MET A 110 -3.90 2.15 -17.32
C MET A 110 -4.74 3.29 -17.91
N GLN A 111 -5.83 3.63 -17.25
CA GLN A 111 -6.68 4.74 -17.67
C GLN A 111 -7.30 5.45 -16.47
N CYS A 112 -7.34 6.78 -16.51
CA CYS A 112 -8.11 7.62 -15.59
C CYS A 112 -9.27 8.28 -16.31
N ILE A 113 -10.30 8.68 -15.56
CA ILE A 113 -11.37 9.51 -16.12
C ILE A 113 -10.85 10.91 -16.47
N PRO A 114 -11.48 11.62 -17.42
CA PRO A 114 -11.17 13.02 -17.68
C PRO A 114 -11.39 13.91 -16.45
N GLY A 115 -10.64 15.01 -16.36
CA GLY A 115 -10.77 16.02 -15.30
C GLY A 115 -9.74 15.89 -14.16
N LEU A 116 -9.19 14.69 -13.95
CA LEU A 116 -8.14 14.53 -12.95
C LEU A 116 -6.84 15.24 -13.34
N SER A 117 -6.20 15.87 -12.36
CA SER A 117 -4.82 16.34 -12.48
C SER A 117 -3.86 15.17 -12.73
N SER A 118 -2.62 15.49 -13.14
CA SER A 118 -1.58 14.47 -13.34
C SER A 118 -1.38 13.65 -12.07
N ASP A 119 -1.17 14.34 -10.95
CA ASP A 119 -0.84 13.72 -9.67
C ASP A 119 -1.99 12.87 -9.12
N GLU A 120 -3.25 13.29 -9.31
CA GLU A 120 -4.41 12.51 -8.92
C GLU A 120 -4.56 11.24 -9.75
N CYS A 121 -4.34 11.33 -11.06
CA CYS A 121 -4.36 10.16 -11.93
C CYS A 121 -3.26 9.16 -11.54
N GLU A 122 -2.02 9.64 -11.37
CA GLU A 122 -0.90 8.83 -10.90
C GLU A 122 -1.20 8.16 -9.55
N THR A 123 -1.74 8.93 -8.61
CA THR A 123 -2.10 8.44 -7.28
C THR A 123 -3.12 7.32 -7.39
N CYS A 124 -4.18 7.50 -8.19
CA CYS A 124 -5.21 6.49 -8.34
C CYS A 124 -4.68 5.18 -8.92
N VAL A 125 -3.92 5.23 -10.02
CA VAL A 125 -3.38 4.01 -10.64
C VAL A 125 -2.30 3.35 -9.77
N ARG A 126 -1.54 4.14 -9.00
CA ARG A 126 -0.56 3.65 -8.03
C ARG A 126 -1.25 2.87 -6.90
N GLU A 127 -2.40 3.34 -6.41
CA GLU A 127 -3.19 2.56 -5.46
C GLU A 127 -3.73 1.28 -6.07
N ASN A 128 -4.20 1.29 -7.33
CA ASN A 128 -4.58 0.04 -8.03
C ASN A 128 -3.43 -0.97 -8.11
N VAL A 129 -2.21 -0.50 -8.40
CA VAL A 129 -1.00 -1.34 -8.44
C VAL A 129 -0.64 -1.88 -7.05
N ARG A 130 -0.85 -1.10 -5.98
CA ARG A 130 -0.66 -1.58 -4.59
C ARG A 130 -1.65 -2.67 -4.22
N GLU A 131 -2.90 -2.53 -4.62
CA GLU A 131 -3.93 -3.54 -4.37
C GLU A 131 -3.60 -4.86 -5.06
N TYR A 132 -3.10 -4.81 -6.30
CA TYR A 132 -2.56 -6.01 -6.98
C TYR A 132 -1.48 -6.70 -6.14
N ARG A 133 -0.51 -5.95 -5.60
CA ARG A 133 0.59 -6.53 -4.81
C ARG A 133 0.07 -7.27 -3.57
N SER A 134 -1.06 -6.84 -3.02
CA SER A 134 -1.71 -7.45 -1.86
C SER A 134 -2.53 -8.69 -2.23
N CYS A 135 -3.45 -8.60 -3.20
CA CYS A 135 -4.40 -9.67 -3.49
C CYS A 135 -3.90 -10.72 -4.49
N CYS A 136 -3.06 -10.30 -5.43
CA CYS A 136 -3.03 -10.88 -6.76
C CYS A 136 -1.61 -11.09 -7.28
N ASN A 137 -0.61 -11.00 -6.40
CA ASN A 137 0.79 -11.19 -6.77
C ASN A 137 1.04 -12.59 -7.37
N GLY A 138 1.69 -12.62 -8.53
CA GLY A 138 2.04 -13.83 -9.28
C GLY A 138 0.95 -14.34 -10.23
N TYR A 139 -0.21 -13.69 -10.29
CA TYR A 139 -1.21 -13.96 -11.33
C TYR A 139 -0.79 -13.34 -12.66
N ARG A 140 -1.01 -14.07 -13.77
CA ARG A 140 -0.62 -13.64 -15.13
C ARG A 140 -1.50 -12.54 -15.71
N GLY A 141 -2.53 -12.14 -14.98
CA GLY A 141 -3.55 -11.25 -15.49
C GLY A 141 -4.68 -11.03 -14.50
N GLY A 142 -5.34 -9.89 -14.68
CA GLY A 142 -6.41 -9.40 -13.83
C GLY A 142 -6.62 -7.91 -14.02
N SER A 143 -7.56 -7.36 -13.25
CA SER A 143 -7.80 -5.93 -13.22
C SER A 143 -8.07 -5.44 -11.82
N VAL A 144 -7.66 -4.20 -11.55
CA VAL A 144 -8.04 -3.45 -10.36
C VAL A 144 -8.68 -2.15 -10.83
N ARG A 145 -9.86 -1.87 -10.29
CA ARG A 145 -10.75 -0.79 -10.72
C ARG A 145 -11.18 0.02 -9.53
N LYS A 146 -11.18 1.34 -9.71
CA LYS A 146 -11.67 2.34 -8.78
C LYS A 146 -12.61 3.29 -9.51
N PRO A 147 -13.40 4.12 -8.81
CA PRO A 147 -14.39 4.99 -9.42
C PRO A 147 -13.84 6.00 -10.44
N VAL A 148 -12.52 6.23 -10.45
CA VAL A 148 -11.88 7.22 -11.31
C VAL A 148 -10.67 6.70 -12.09
N CYS A 149 -10.27 5.44 -11.89
CA CYS A 149 -9.18 4.84 -12.64
C CYS A 149 -9.27 3.31 -12.77
N PHE A 150 -8.65 2.82 -13.83
CA PHE A 150 -8.63 1.45 -14.28
C PHE A 150 -7.19 0.98 -14.45
N PHE A 151 -6.91 -0.23 -14.00
CA PHE A 151 -5.65 -0.93 -14.24
C PHE A 151 -5.93 -2.37 -14.64
N ARG A 152 -5.38 -2.82 -15.77
CA ARG A 152 -5.41 -4.22 -16.19
C ARG A 152 -4.03 -4.66 -16.62
N TRP A 153 -3.69 -5.90 -16.32
CA TRP A 153 -2.54 -6.59 -16.90
C TRP A 153 -2.99 -7.97 -17.38
N ASP A 154 -2.32 -8.50 -18.39
CA ASP A 154 -2.50 -9.87 -18.90
C ASP A 154 -1.21 -10.35 -19.57
N GLY A 155 -1.13 -11.66 -19.85
CA GLY A 155 -0.05 -12.27 -20.61
C GLY A 155 -0.21 -12.22 -22.13
N TYR A 156 -1.24 -11.55 -22.64
CA TYR A 156 -1.59 -11.45 -24.06
C TYR A 156 -2.15 -10.06 -24.38
N PRO A 157 -2.06 -9.58 -25.64
CA PRO A 157 -2.66 -8.30 -26.02
C PRO A 157 -4.19 -8.38 -26.01
N TYR A 158 -4.83 -7.30 -25.56
CA TYR A 158 -6.29 -7.20 -25.44
C TYR A 158 -6.80 -5.84 -25.90
N LEU A 159 -8.13 -5.75 -26.12
CA LEU A 159 -8.84 -4.51 -26.46
C LEU A 159 -8.32 -3.75 -27.70
N GLY A 160 -7.49 -4.39 -28.54
CA GLY A 160 -6.79 -3.73 -29.64
C GLY A 160 -5.86 -2.59 -29.20
N ALA A 161 -5.47 -2.55 -27.91
CA ALA A 161 -4.70 -1.44 -27.33
C ALA A 161 -3.19 -1.52 -27.62
N PHE A 162 -2.73 -2.68 -28.10
CA PHE A 162 -1.32 -2.97 -28.35
C PHE A 162 -1.12 -3.13 -29.86
N GLY A 163 -0.39 -2.20 -30.47
CA GLY A 163 0.02 -2.32 -31.86
C GLY A 163 1.28 -3.18 -32.01
N ASP A 164 1.46 -3.77 -33.19
CA ASP A 164 2.75 -4.28 -33.63
C ASP A 164 3.66 -3.09 -33.95
N THR A 165 4.35 -2.54 -32.95
CA THR A 165 5.43 -1.60 -33.24
C THR A 165 6.62 -2.42 -33.76
N PRO A 166 7.17 -2.12 -34.96
CA PRO A 166 8.35 -2.79 -35.48
C PRO A 166 9.48 -2.69 -34.46
N SER A 167 10.26 -3.75 -34.33
CA SER A 167 11.59 -3.71 -33.74
C SER A 167 12.29 -2.41 -34.15
N LEU A 168 12.83 -1.70 -33.15
CA LEU A 168 13.70 -0.53 -33.28
C LEU A 168 14.46 -0.53 -34.63
N PRO A 169 14.49 0.56 -35.40
CA PRO A 169 15.34 0.60 -36.59
C PRO A 169 16.81 0.37 -36.17
N PRO A 170 17.65 -0.24 -37.04
CA PRO A 170 19.04 -0.53 -36.70
C PRO A 170 19.74 0.76 -36.29
N GLN A 171 20.40 0.72 -35.14
CA GLN A 171 21.22 1.82 -34.64
C GLN A 171 22.29 2.15 -35.68
N GLU A 172 22.12 3.26 -36.38
CA GLU A 172 23.10 3.84 -37.27
C GLU A 172 24.32 4.27 -36.43
N SER A 173 25.49 3.83 -36.86
CA SER A 173 26.79 4.06 -36.24
C SER A 173 27.09 5.55 -36.04
N GLN A 174 27.25 5.98 -34.78
CA GLN A 174 27.78 7.30 -34.44
C GLN A 174 29.32 7.26 -34.31
N PRO A 175 30.05 8.36 -34.62
CA PRO A 175 31.52 8.38 -34.62
C PRO A 175 32.11 8.42 -33.21
N THR A 176 33.30 7.87 -33.10
CA THR A 176 34.20 7.75 -31.95
C THR A 176 34.33 9.03 -31.10
N PRO A 177 34.29 8.97 -29.75
CA PRO A 177 34.74 10.06 -28.90
C PRO A 177 36.26 10.00 -28.62
N LEU A 178 36.90 11.18 -28.62
CA LEU A 178 38.26 11.44 -28.11
C LEU A 178 38.39 11.02 -26.62
N PRO A 179 39.61 10.72 -26.13
CA PRO A 179 39.80 10.21 -24.78
C PRO A 179 39.62 11.31 -23.72
N PRO A 180 39.02 11.00 -22.55
CA PRO A 180 39.00 11.92 -21.43
C PRO A 180 40.33 11.90 -20.69
N ASP A 181 40.82 13.09 -20.38
CA ASP A 181 41.95 13.37 -19.49
C ASP A 181 41.56 12.96 -18.05
N GLY A 182 41.78 11.68 -17.74
CA GLY A 182 41.42 11.07 -16.47
C GLY A 182 42.60 11.05 -15.51
N LYS A 183 42.68 12.04 -14.62
CA LYS A 183 43.60 12.01 -13.47
C LYS A 183 43.22 10.82 -12.58
N MET A 184 43.95 9.71 -12.69
CA MET A 184 43.75 8.51 -11.87
C MET A 184 43.97 8.84 -10.39
N ILE A 185 42.94 8.67 -9.58
CA ILE A 185 43.04 8.71 -8.12
C ILE A 185 43.72 7.40 -7.68
N SER A 186 44.86 7.51 -6.99
CA SER A 186 45.67 6.39 -6.51
C SER A 186 44.85 5.41 -5.66
N THR A 187 45.10 4.11 -5.81
CA THR A 187 44.52 3.00 -5.04
C THR A 187 44.58 3.23 -3.52
N GLY A 188 45.56 4.01 -3.03
CA GLY A 188 45.65 4.40 -1.60
C GLY A 188 44.50 5.31 -1.13
N ALA A 189 43.94 6.15 -2.00
CA ALA A 189 42.81 7.01 -1.65
C ALA A 189 41.48 6.23 -1.60
N ILE A 190 41.33 5.18 -2.40
CA ILE A 190 40.15 4.29 -2.36
C ILE A 190 40.10 3.52 -1.02
N VAL A 191 41.24 2.98 -0.57
CA VAL A 191 41.33 2.30 0.73
C VAL A 191 41.04 3.28 1.89
N GLY A 192 41.55 4.52 1.81
CA GLY A 192 41.26 5.56 2.80
C GLY A 192 39.76 5.90 2.92
N ILE A 193 39.05 6.01 1.78
CA ILE A 193 37.61 6.29 1.76
C ILE A 193 36.82 5.11 2.36
N VAL A 194 37.15 3.87 1.99
CA VAL A 194 36.45 2.70 2.52
C VAL A 194 36.65 2.57 4.03
N VAL A 195 37.87 2.76 4.54
CA VAL A 195 38.12 2.71 6.00
C VAL A 195 37.40 3.83 6.74
N SER A 196 37.39 5.05 6.18
CA SER A 196 36.69 6.21 6.78
C SER A 196 35.17 5.98 6.84
N THR A 197 34.57 5.44 5.77
CA THR A 197 33.13 5.15 5.72
C THR A 197 32.72 4.06 6.71
N VAL A 198 33.52 2.99 6.85
CA VAL A 198 33.24 1.91 7.82
C VAL A 198 33.31 2.43 9.26
N ILE A 199 34.34 3.24 9.58
CA ILE A 199 34.47 3.85 10.92
C ILE A 199 33.28 4.77 11.22
N PHE A 200 32.85 5.57 10.23
CA PHE A 200 31.72 6.47 10.40
C PHE A 200 30.40 5.72 10.64
N VAL A 201 30.15 4.63 9.90
CA VAL A 201 28.96 3.79 10.09
C VAL A 201 28.96 3.12 11.47
N VAL A 202 30.11 2.64 11.94
CA VAL A 202 30.24 2.04 13.28
C VAL A 202 30.00 3.08 14.38
N LEU A 203 30.54 4.29 14.23
CA LEU A 203 30.31 5.39 15.18
C LEU A 203 28.86 5.85 15.20
N LEU A 204 28.20 5.91 14.03
CA LEU A 204 26.76 6.19 13.94
C LEU A 204 25.93 5.10 14.61
N ALA A 205 26.25 3.83 14.38
CA ALA A 205 25.55 2.70 15.01
C ALA A 205 25.73 2.73 16.54
N LEU A 206 26.94 2.98 17.04
CA LEU A 206 27.21 3.16 18.46
C LEU A 206 26.48 4.38 19.03
N GLY A 207 26.46 5.49 18.30
CA GLY A 207 25.71 6.70 18.64
C GLY A 207 24.20 6.44 18.75
N LEU A 208 23.62 5.69 17.81
CA LEU A 208 22.22 5.29 17.82
C LEU A 208 21.91 4.30 18.96
N VAL A 209 22.80 3.34 19.24
CA VAL A 209 22.65 2.41 20.36
C VAL A 209 22.72 3.15 21.70
N ILE A 210 23.70 4.05 21.85
CA ILE A 210 23.82 4.91 23.04
C ILE A 210 22.59 5.80 23.13
N TRP A 211 22.14 6.45 22.06
CA TRP A 211 20.94 7.31 22.05
C TRP A 211 19.67 6.53 22.37
N LYS A 212 19.52 5.30 21.90
CA LYS A 212 18.39 4.42 22.24
C LYS A 212 18.46 3.98 23.71
N ARG A 213 19.65 3.68 24.23
CA ARG A 213 19.87 3.47 25.67
C ARG A 213 19.64 4.76 26.47
N ARG A 214 19.92 5.93 25.89
CA ARG A 214 19.65 7.24 26.49
C ARG A 214 18.17 7.57 26.58
N LYS A 215 17.44 7.28 25.51
CA LYS A 215 15.99 7.40 25.46
C LYS A 215 15.34 6.43 26.44
N SER A 216 15.88 5.22 26.58
CA SER A 216 15.41 4.24 27.56
C SER A 216 15.67 4.68 29.01
N TYR A 217 16.78 5.39 29.32
CA TYR A 217 17.01 5.94 30.65
C TYR A 217 16.25 7.25 30.91
N LYS A 218 15.89 8.02 29.88
CA LYS A 218 15.09 9.25 30.00
C LYS A 218 13.57 9.01 30.13
N THR A 219 13.11 7.77 29.99
CA THR A 219 11.71 7.37 30.27
C THR A 219 11.38 7.23 31.76
N LEU A 220 12.20 7.79 32.65
CA LEU A 220 11.91 7.88 34.08
C LEU A 220 12.26 9.28 34.62
N ASN A 221 11.59 10.31 34.09
CA ASN A 221 11.18 11.47 34.89
C ASN A 221 9.96 12.12 34.21
N PRO A 222 8.85 12.35 34.93
CA PRO A 222 7.61 12.85 34.34
C PRO A 222 7.61 14.39 34.31
N GLN A 223 7.35 14.96 33.14
CA GLN A 223 6.84 16.33 33.01
C GLN A 223 5.77 16.34 31.92
N THR A 224 4.52 16.43 32.40
CA THR A 224 3.58 17.52 32.10
C THR A 224 3.60 18.04 30.66
N ASP A 225 2.58 17.70 29.88
CA ASP A 225 1.48 18.63 29.61
C ASP A 225 0.40 17.99 28.72
N ASP A 226 -0.82 18.00 29.28
CA ASP A 226 -2.17 18.07 28.72
C ASP A 226 -2.45 17.67 27.26
N ASP A 227 -3.27 16.63 27.10
CA ASP A 227 -4.64 16.77 26.57
C ASP A 227 -5.42 15.45 26.71
N MET A 228 -6.16 15.28 27.82
CA MET A 228 -7.39 14.46 27.86
C MET A 228 -8.11 14.65 29.21
N THR A 229 -8.60 15.86 29.48
CA THR A 229 -9.44 16.13 30.66
C THR A 229 -10.89 15.79 30.34
N SER A 230 -11.27 14.51 30.52
CA SER A 230 -12.68 14.13 30.71
C SER A 230 -12.95 14.01 32.22
N PRO A 231 -14.03 14.59 32.78
CA PRO A 231 -14.12 14.91 34.21
C PRO A 231 -14.36 13.72 35.17
N GLN A 232 -14.21 12.47 34.73
CA GLN A 232 -14.58 11.30 35.55
C GLN A 232 -13.60 10.13 35.54
N SER A 233 -12.45 10.20 34.84
CA SER A 233 -11.47 9.11 34.90
C SER A 233 -10.48 9.31 36.06
N LEU A 234 -10.64 8.55 37.15
CA LEU A 234 -9.61 8.43 38.17
C LEU A 234 -8.40 7.68 37.59
N GLN A 235 -7.26 8.36 37.48
CA GLN A 235 -6.01 7.74 37.04
C GLN A 235 -5.28 7.16 38.26
N PHE A 236 -4.93 5.87 38.19
CA PHE A 236 -4.17 5.18 39.23
C PHE A 236 -2.79 4.79 38.69
N ASP A 237 -1.76 4.95 39.51
CA ASP A 237 -0.43 4.45 39.19
C ASP A 237 -0.43 2.93 39.08
N PHE A 238 0.31 2.40 38.10
CA PHE A 238 0.42 0.96 37.88
C PHE A 238 0.92 0.22 39.13
N THR A 239 1.83 0.83 39.90
CA THR A 239 2.35 0.28 41.16
C THR A 239 1.28 0.16 42.23
N THR A 240 0.35 1.12 42.32
CA THR A 240 -0.81 1.07 43.22
C THR A 240 -1.74 -0.08 42.83
N ILE A 241 -2.02 -0.25 41.53
CA ILE A 241 -2.85 -1.35 41.01
C ILE A 241 -2.16 -2.72 41.19
N GLU A 242 -0.86 -2.78 40.97
CA GLU A 242 -0.05 -3.98 41.19
C GLU A 242 -0.05 -4.39 42.67
N ALA A 243 0.12 -3.44 43.59
CA ALA A 243 0.05 -3.70 45.02
C ALA A 243 -1.37 -4.13 45.44
N ALA A 244 -2.39 -3.40 44.98
CA ALA A 244 -3.80 -3.69 45.28
C ALA A 244 -4.22 -5.10 44.87
N THR A 245 -3.68 -5.62 43.77
CA THR A 245 -3.99 -6.97 43.24
C THR A 245 -3.04 -8.06 43.74
N GLY A 246 -2.09 -7.75 44.62
CA GLY A 246 -1.07 -8.69 45.06
C GLY A 246 -0.20 -9.20 43.90
N LYS A 247 0.28 -8.27 43.05
CA LYS A 247 1.06 -8.54 41.83
C LYS A 247 0.33 -9.40 40.81
N PHE A 248 -0.98 -9.20 40.66
CA PHE A 248 -1.84 -10.01 39.77
C PHE A 248 -1.74 -11.51 40.09
N SER A 249 -1.72 -11.85 41.38
CA SER A 249 -1.59 -13.24 41.83
C SER A 249 -2.83 -14.08 41.46
N MET A 250 -2.62 -15.37 41.22
CA MET A 250 -3.70 -16.30 40.87
C MET A 250 -4.83 -16.40 41.92
N PRO A 251 -4.57 -16.35 43.25
CA PRO A 251 -5.64 -16.33 44.26
C PRO A 251 -6.61 -15.15 44.12
N ASN A 252 -6.15 -14.04 43.55
CA ASN A 252 -6.98 -12.85 43.33
C ASN A 252 -7.66 -12.85 41.96
N LYS A 253 -7.48 -13.89 41.14
CA LYS A 253 -8.09 -13.94 39.81
C LYS A 253 -9.58 -14.26 39.90
N LEU A 254 -10.41 -13.32 39.43
CA LEU A 254 -11.86 -13.45 39.37
C LEU A 254 -12.33 -14.20 38.11
N GLY A 255 -11.59 -14.07 37.00
CA GLY A 255 -11.96 -14.73 35.74
C GLY A 255 -10.98 -14.45 34.60
N GLN A 256 -11.15 -15.11 33.46
CA GLN A 256 -10.38 -14.85 32.23
C GLN A 256 -11.23 -15.11 30.99
N GLY A 257 -11.15 -14.20 30.02
CA GLY A 257 -11.72 -14.34 28.68
C GLY A 257 -10.70 -14.00 27.60
N GLY A 258 -11.15 -13.87 26.35
CA GLY A 258 -10.29 -13.55 25.20
C GLY A 258 -9.49 -12.25 25.33
N PHE A 259 -10.00 -11.32 26.14
CA PHE A 259 -9.44 -9.97 26.29
C PHE A 259 -8.54 -9.79 27.54
N GLY A 260 -8.31 -10.84 28.32
CA GLY A 260 -7.46 -10.78 29.49
C GLY A 260 -8.05 -11.41 30.74
N ALA A 261 -7.31 -11.32 31.84
CA ALA A 261 -7.71 -11.82 33.15
C ALA A 261 -8.18 -10.66 34.04
N VAL A 262 -9.22 -10.90 34.83
CA VAL A 262 -9.75 -9.95 35.82
C VAL A 262 -9.30 -10.38 37.20
N TYR A 263 -8.79 -9.44 37.98
CA TYR A 263 -8.28 -9.66 39.34
C TYR A 263 -9.05 -8.81 40.34
N LYS A 264 -9.33 -9.35 41.52
CA LYS A 264 -9.77 -8.62 42.70
C LYS A 264 -8.58 -7.85 43.27
N GLY A 265 -8.79 -6.60 43.63
CA GLY A 265 -7.81 -5.79 44.34
C GLY A 265 -8.45 -4.93 45.41
N MET A 266 -7.62 -4.41 46.32
CA MET A 266 -8.03 -3.50 47.38
C MET A 266 -7.11 -2.28 47.38
N LEU A 267 -7.68 -1.10 47.16
CA LEU A 267 -6.94 0.16 47.19
C LEU A 267 -6.53 0.55 48.63
N PRO A 268 -5.57 1.47 48.82
CA PRO A 268 -5.12 1.90 50.15
C PRO A 268 -6.22 2.52 51.03
N ASN A 269 -7.27 3.06 50.40
CA ASN A 269 -8.46 3.59 51.06
C ASN A 269 -9.53 2.50 51.32
N GLU A 270 -9.12 1.23 51.35
CA GLU A 270 -9.97 0.05 51.55
C GLU A 270 -11.06 -0.17 50.49
N THR A 271 -11.01 0.56 49.37
CA THR A 271 -11.97 0.38 48.28
C THR A 271 -11.65 -0.89 47.50
N GLU A 272 -12.60 -1.82 47.42
CA GLU A 272 -12.49 -3.03 46.61
C GLU A 272 -12.66 -2.69 45.12
N ILE A 273 -11.78 -3.22 44.28
CA ILE A 273 -11.75 -2.97 42.83
C ILE A 273 -11.61 -4.27 42.03
N ALA A 274 -12.09 -4.24 40.79
CA ALA A 274 -11.82 -5.27 39.79
C ALA A 274 -10.88 -4.71 38.73
N VAL A 275 -9.75 -5.38 38.50
CA VAL A 275 -8.68 -4.94 37.59
C VAL A 275 -8.58 -5.90 36.42
N LYS A 276 -8.94 -5.44 35.22
CA LYS A 276 -8.81 -6.20 33.97
C LYS A 276 -7.42 -5.98 33.37
N ARG A 277 -6.60 -7.04 33.32
CA ARG A 277 -5.25 -7.02 32.74
C ARG A 277 -5.28 -7.60 31.32
N LEU A 278 -4.98 -6.77 30.33
CA LEU A 278 -4.91 -7.18 28.92
C LEU A 278 -3.81 -8.24 28.70
N SER A 279 -4.11 -9.23 27.86
CA SER A 279 -3.14 -10.24 27.46
C SER A 279 -2.17 -9.66 26.41
N ARG A 280 -0.88 -10.04 26.48
CA ARG A 280 0.16 -9.55 25.55
C ARG A 280 -0.06 -9.96 24.08
N ASN A 281 -0.96 -10.90 23.80
CA ASN A 281 -1.11 -11.53 22.48
C ASN A 281 -2.37 -11.07 21.71
N SER A 282 -3.13 -10.09 22.21
CA SER A 282 -4.31 -9.59 21.50
C SER A 282 -3.97 -8.33 20.71
N GLY A 283 -3.66 -8.49 19.42
CA GLY A 283 -3.46 -7.37 18.49
C GLY A 283 -4.72 -6.51 18.28
N GLN A 284 -5.87 -6.94 18.81
CA GLN A 284 -7.18 -6.28 18.68
C GLN A 284 -7.66 -5.63 20.00
N GLY A 285 -7.01 -5.92 21.14
CA GLY A 285 -7.52 -5.56 22.47
C GLY A 285 -7.40 -4.09 22.89
N THR A 286 -6.48 -3.31 22.31
CA THR A 286 -6.29 -1.90 22.70
C THR A 286 -7.41 -0.98 22.20
N GLN A 287 -8.01 -1.30 21.04
CA GLN A 287 -9.12 -0.52 20.47
C GLN A 287 -10.45 -0.85 21.15
N GLU A 288 -10.71 -2.12 21.46
CA GLU A 288 -11.94 -2.55 22.14
C GLU A 288 -11.97 -2.13 23.62
N PHE A 289 -10.81 -2.01 24.29
CA PHE A 289 -10.71 -1.45 25.64
C PHE A 289 -11.09 0.04 25.70
N LYS A 290 -10.73 0.83 24.67
CA LYS A 290 -11.16 2.24 24.59
C LYS A 290 -12.68 2.36 24.44
N ASN A 291 -13.35 1.37 23.84
CA ASN A 291 -14.81 1.36 23.72
C ASN A 291 -15.51 0.93 25.02
N GLU A 292 -14.87 0.11 25.88
CA GLU A 292 -15.44 -0.29 27.18
C GLU A 292 -15.33 0.79 28.27
N VAL A 293 -14.42 1.78 28.14
CA VAL A 293 -14.18 2.84 29.16
C VAL A 293 -14.95 4.14 28.85
N VAL A 294 -15.64 4.22 27.72
CA VAL A 294 -16.40 5.42 27.26
C VAL A 294 -17.93 5.23 27.41
N ILE A 295 -18.39 4.19 28.10
CA ILE A 295 -19.81 3.98 28.48
C ILE A 295 -20.01 4.40 29.93
#